data_AF-A0A353PRT8-F1
#
_entry.id   AF-A0A353PRT8-F1
#
_cell.length_a   1.000
_cell.length_b   1.000
_cell.length_c   1.000
_cell.angle_alpha   90.00
_cell.angle_beta   90.00
_cell.angle_gamma   90.00
#
_symmetry.space_group_name_H-M   'P 1'
#
loop_
_entity.id
_entity.type
_entity.pdbx_description
1 polymer ?
#
loop_
_entity_poly.entity_id
_entity_poly.type
_entity_poly.pdbx_seq_one_letter_code
_entity_poly.pdbx_strand_id
1 'polypeptide(L)'
;TGLVPQLTQIISKLEDNKKLLESEDSSFFERLSSFIRKVFNVKPRKIHYRLTITNPITREQKTENIEIEQFLSNLHKRVRFYTSFSLKKTPGYKKIELLTNDKIVEFIVTQLAENQTMLDVLLALEDYYKANISTIQQNKIKGIKMEIAALKNTLIKTNQRKAEYVTLIEEQEQMKKLGITNAF
;
A
#
# COMPACT_ATOMS: atom_id res chain seq x y z
N THR A 1 14.60 5.95 5.15
CA THR A 1 13.30 5.57 5.75
C THR A 1 12.70 4.47 4.90
N GLY A 2 12.52 3.27 5.44
CA GLY A 2 11.89 2.15 4.72
C GLY A 2 10.35 2.23 4.81
N LEU A 3 9.60 1.50 3.98
CA LEU A 3 8.12 1.61 3.87
C LEU A 3 7.34 1.24 5.14
N VAL A 4 7.93 0.41 6.02
CA VAL A 4 7.23 -0.22 7.15
C VAL A 4 6.67 0.79 8.17
N PRO A 5 7.44 1.75 8.71
CA PRO A 5 6.92 2.71 9.69
C PRO A 5 5.76 3.56 9.14
N GLN A 6 5.84 3.99 7.88
CA GLN A 6 4.77 4.78 7.25
C GLN A 6 3.51 3.95 7.07
N LEU A 7 3.63 2.69 6.63
CA LEU A 7 2.47 1.80 6.49
C LEU A 7 1.81 1.50 7.83
N THR A 8 2.57 1.28 8.89
CA THR A 8 2.01 1.08 10.24
C THR A 8 1.25 2.30 10.73
N GLN A 9 1.79 3.51 10.51
CA GLN A 9 1.09 4.76 10.83
C GLN A 9 -0.19 4.93 10.03
N ILE A 10 -0.15 4.65 8.72
CA ILE A 10 -1.33 4.71 7.85
C ILE A 10 -2.41 3.75 8.34
N ILE A 11 -2.06 2.50 8.64
CA ILE A 11 -3.01 1.50 9.15
C ILE A 11 -3.72 2.02 10.40
N SER A 12 -2.95 2.47 11.41
CA SER A 12 -3.53 2.99 12.66
C SER A 12 -4.47 4.17 12.41
N LYS A 13 -4.08 5.11 11.53
CA LYS A 13 -4.92 6.27 11.20
C LYS A 13 -6.18 5.88 10.42
N LEU A 14 -6.09 4.90 9.52
CA LEU A 14 -7.25 4.39 8.78
C LEU A 14 -8.22 3.66 9.70
N GLU A 15 -7.73 2.89 10.67
CA GLU A 15 -8.55 2.25 11.69
C GLU A 15 -9.26 3.28 12.59
N ASP A 16 -8.56 4.34 12.98
CA ASP A 16 -9.16 5.45 13.74
C ASP A 16 -10.26 6.16 12.93
N ASN A 17 -10.00 6.47 11.64
CA ASN A 17 -10.97 7.11 10.76
C ASN A 17 -12.18 6.20 10.48
N LYS A 18 -11.96 4.88 10.36
CA LYS A 18 -13.03 3.89 10.23
C LYS A 18 -13.93 3.89 11.47
N LYS A 19 -13.34 3.83 12.67
CA LYS A 19 -14.09 3.91 13.94
C LYS A 19 -14.86 5.22 14.06
N LEU A 20 -14.24 6.34 13.65
CA LEU A 20 -14.88 7.65 13.65
C LEU A 20 -16.12 7.65 12.76
N LEU A 21 -15.98 7.20 11.51
CA LEU A 21 -17.10 7.07 10.56
C LEU A 21 -18.20 6.14 11.09
N GLU A 22 -17.82 5.00 11.69
CA GLU A 22 -18.77 4.06 12.30
C GLU A 22 -19.51 4.64 13.52
N SER A 23 -18.86 5.54 14.28
CA SER A 23 -19.43 6.15 15.49
C SER A 23 -20.36 7.33 15.19
N GLU A 24 -20.17 7.98 14.05
CA GLU A 24 -20.93 9.17 13.65
C GLU A 24 -22.33 8.82 13.15
N ASP A 25 -22.47 7.63 12.59
CA ASP A 25 -23.63 7.25 11.83
C ASP A 25 -24.36 6.11 12.58
N SER A 26 -25.12 6.49 13.62
CA SER A 26 -26.04 5.56 14.31
C SER A 26 -27.05 4.94 13.34
N SER A 27 -27.37 5.65 12.26
CA SER A 27 -28.23 5.17 11.16
C SER A 27 -27.49 4.22 10.20
N PHE A 28 -26.19 4.42 9.94
CA PHE A 28 -25.35 3.41 9.30
C PHE A 28 -25.30 2.15 10.14
N PHE A 29 -25.16 2.29 11.47
CA PHE A 29 -25.22 1.16 12.40
C PHE A 29 -26.64 0.60 12.58
N GLU A 30 -27.74 1.34 12.36
CA GLU A 30 -29.10 0.80 12.32
C GLU A 30 -29.37 0.04 11.02
N ARG A 31 -28.89 0.52 9.88
CA ARG A 31 -28.87 -0.25 8.62
C ARG A 31 -27.96 -1.48 8.72
N LEU A 32 -26.89 -1.40 9.50
CA LEU A 32 -25.99 -2.53 9.77
C LEU A 32 -26.56 -3.49 10.83
N SER A 33 -27.19 -2.99 11.90
CA SER A 33 -27.62 -3.75 13.08
C SER A 33 -29.05 -4.28 13.01
N SER A 34 -29.97 -3.61 12.31
CA SER A 34 -31.31 -4.14 12.02
C SER A 34 -31.24 -5.44 11.19
N PHE A 35 -30.15 -5.65 10.46
CA PHE A 35 -29.84 -6.89 9.74
C PHE A 35 -29.03 -7.90 10.56
N ILE A 36 -28.31 -7.48 11.61
CA ILE A 36 -27.52 -8.37 12.50
C ILE A 36 -28.41 -9.01 13.57
N ARG A 37 -29.38 -8.28 14.14
CA ARG A 37 -30.20 -8.80 15.25
C ARG A 37 -31.18 -9.91 14.86
N LYS A 38 -31.40 -10.19 13.58
CA LYS A 38 -32.28 -11.27 13.11
C LYS A 38 -31.57 -12.57 12.73
N VAL A 39 -30.23 -12.60 12.66
CA VAL A 39 -29.50 -13.77 12.12
C VAL A 39 -28.23 -14.05 12.94
N PHE A 40 -28.42 -14.58 14.15
CA PHE A 40 -27.42 -15.43 14.79
C PHE A 40 -27.25 -16.70 13.92
N ASN A 41 -26.48 -16.63 12.81
CA ASN A 41 -25.67 -17.71 12.20
C ASN A 41 -24.97 -17.34 10.86
N VAL A 42 -24.77 -16.07 10.49
CA VAL A 42 -24.18 -15.73 9.18
C VAL A 42 -22.92 -14.88 9.33
N LYS A 43 -21.84 -15.32 8.66
CA LYS A 43 -20.52 -14.69 8.60
C LYS A 43 -20.64 -13.17 8.42
N PRO A 44 -19.83 -12.35 9.12
CA PRO A 44 -19.94 -10.89 9.06
C PRO A 44 -19.85 -10.41 7.60
N ARG A 45 -20.86 -9.65 7.16
CA ARG A 45 -20.95 -9.17 5.78
C ARG A 45 -19.86 -8.13 5.53
N LYS A 46 -19.14 -8.30 4.43
CA LYS A 46 -18.00 -7.49 4.01
C LYS A 46 -18.41 -6.02 3.79
N ILE A 47 -17.78 -5.08 4.52
CA ILE A 47 -18.00 -3.64 4.37
C ILE A 47 -17.27 -3.15 3.11
N HIS A 48 -18.01 -2.50 2.19
CA HIS A 48 -17.45 -1.97 0.95
C HIS A 48 -17.58 -0.45 0.91
N TYR A 49 -16.47 0.24 0.62
CA TYR A 49 -16.45 1.67 0.35
C TYR A 49 -16.42 1.91 -1.15
N ARG A 50 -17.30 2.79 -1.64
CA ARG A 50 -17.30 3.24 -3.03
C ARG A 50 -16.33 4.41 -3.16
N LEU A 51 -15.13 4.14 -3.66
CA LEU A 51 -14.06 5.10 -3.80
C LEU A 51 -14.00 5.63 -5.23
N THR A 52 -13.67 6.92 -5.37
CA THR A 52 -13.31 7.51 -6.66
C THR A 52 -11.79 7.63 -6.73
N ILE A 53 -11.17 6.75 -7.48
CA ILE A 53 -9.73 6.76 -7.73
C ILE A 53 -9.46 7.66 -8.92
N THR A 54 -8.62 8.67 -8.74
CA THR A 54 -8.25 9.61 -9.80
C THR A 54 -6.83 9.31 -10.28
N ASN A 55 -6.67 9.13 -11.58
CA ASN A 55 -5.34 9.02 -12.19
C ASN A 55 -4.65 10.39 -12.10
N PRO A 56 -3.47 10.49 -11.46
CA PRO A 56 -2.80 11.77 -11.27
C PRO A 56 -2.31 12.43 -12.58
N ILE A 57 -2.12 11.65 -13.65
CA ILE A 57 -1.61 12.12 -14.94
C ILE A 57 -2.78 12.44 -15.89
N THR A 58 -3.68 11.50 -16.11
CA THR A 58 -4.78 11.66 -17.09
C THR A 58 -6.00 12.38 -16.51
N ARG A 59 -6.07 12.54 -15.18
CA ARG A 59 -7.25 13.02 -14.42
C ARG A 59 -8.51 12.18 -14.61
N GLU A 60 -8.39 11.01 -15.22
CA GLU A 60 -9.49 10.08 -15.36
C GLU A 60 -9.91 9.57 -13.97
N GLN A 61 -11.21 9.47 -13.77
CA GLN A 61 -11.79 8.98 -12.52
C GLN A 61 -12.37 7.60 -12.74
N LYS A 62 -12.02 6.67 -11.85
CA LYS A 62 -12.58 5.34 -11.82
C LYS A 62 -13.22 5.10 -10.46
N THR A 63 -14.47 4.66 -10.46
CA THR A 63 -15.14 4.25 -9.24
C THR A 63 -14.86 2.78 -8.96
N GLU A 64 -14.38 2.49 -7.77
CA GLU A 64 -14.10 1.13 -7.30
C GLU A 64 -14.77 0.85 -5.95
N ASN A 65 -15.30 -0.36 -5.79
CA ASN A 65 -15.82 -0.81 -4.50
C ASN A 65 -14.72 -1.57 -3.76
N ILE A 66 -14.18 -0.98 -2.70
CA ILE A 66 -13.11 -1.56 -1.89
C ILE A 66 -13.67 -2.18 -0.63
N GLU A 67 -13.42 -3.47 -0.43
CA GLU A 67 -13.67 -4.13 0.85
C GLU A 67 -12.63 -3.66 1.88
N ILE A 68 -13.05 -2.79 2.81
CA ILE A 68 -12.11 -2.07 3.68
C ILE A 68 -11.33 -3.01 4.62
N GLU A 69 -11.98 -4.02 5.16
CA GLU A 69 -11.34 -5.00 6.05
C GLU A 69 -10.29 -5.84 5.31
N GLN A 70 -10.60 -6.24 4.07
CA GLN A 70 -9.66 -6.96 3.22
C GLN A 70 -8.47 -6.06 2.84
N PHE A 71 -8.71 -4.77 2.58
CA PHE A 71 -7.67 -3.81 2.30
C PHE A 71 -6.73 -3.61 3.50
N LEU A 72 -7.26 -3.37 4.70
CA LEU A 72 -6.47 -3.25 5.94
C LEU A 72 -5.68 -4.53 6.23
N SER A 73 -6.31 -5.69 6.07
CA SER A 73 -5.63 -7.00 6.19
C SER A 73 -4.45 -7.13 5.20
N ASN A 74 -4.64 -6.66 3.96
CA ASN A 74 -3.58 -6.66 2.95
C ASN A 74 -2.46 -5.68 3.29
N LEU A 75 -2.76 -4.50 3.87
CA LEU A 75 -1.73 -3.58 4.37
C LEU A 75 -0.89 -4.23 5.48
N HIS A 76 -1.51 -4.91 6.45
CA HIS A 76 -0.78 -5.65 7.47
C HIS A 76 0.09 -6.78 6.88
N LYS A 77 -0.42 -7.51 5.89
CA LYS A 77 0.37 -8.53 5.18
C LYS A 77 1.58 -7.89 4.48
N ARG A 78 1.42 -6.72 3.86
CA ARG A 78 2.52 -5.95 3.25
C ARG A 78 3.55 -5.49 4.28
N VAL A 79 3.12 -5.03 5.46
CA VAL A 79 4.03 -4.68 6.56
C VAL A 79 4.90 -5.87 6.97
N ARG A 80 4.29 -7.05 7.15
CA ARG A 80 5.04 -8.29 7.46
C ARG A 80 5.98 -8.68 6.33
N PHE A 81 5.48 -8.60 5.09
CA PHE A 81 6.25 -8.90 3.90
C PHE A 81 7.50 -8.02 3.81
N TYR A 82 7.39 -6.69 3.91
CA TYR A 82 8.54 -5.79 3.84
C TYR A 82 9.49 -5.93 5.05
N THR A 83 8.94 -6.21 6.23
CA THR A 83 9.76 -6.55 7.41
C THR A 83 10.65 -7.76 7.14
N SER A 84 10.18 -8.73 6.34
CA SER A 84 10.96 -9.93 6.00
C SER A 84 12.20 -9.67 5.13
N PHE A 85 12.40 -8.45 4.62
CA PHE A 85 13.59 -8.01 3.86
C PHE A 85 14.48 -7.05 4.66
N SER A 86 14.16 -6.77 5.93
CA SER A 86 14.82 -5.71 6.70
C SER A 86 16.26 -6.03 7.12
N LEU A 87 16.63 -7.31 7.22
CA LEU A 87 17.95 -7.75 7.70
C LEU A 87 18.47 -8.92 6.86
N LYS A 88 19.78 -9.04 6.69
CA LYS A 88 20.38 -10.12 5.89
C LYS A 88 19.96 -11.53 6.31
N LYS A 89 19.72 -11.73 7.60
CA LYS A 89 19.33 -13.03 8.17
C LYS A 89 17.87 -13.41 7.92
N THR A 90 17.00 -12.48 7.50
CA THR A 90 15.57 -12.77 7.37
C THR A 90 15.27 -13.59 6.11
N PRO A 91 14.22 -14.44 6.14
CA PRO A 91 13.90 -15.32 5.01
C PRO A 91 13.65 -14.58 3.69
N GLY A 92 13.01 -13.41 3.73
CA GLY A 92 12.78 -12.59 2.53
C GLY A 92 14.08 -12.10 1.91
N TYR A 93 15.03 -11.63 2.73
CA TYR A 93 16.34 -11.19 2.24
C TYR A 93 17.11 -12.35 1.59
N LYS A 94 17.23 -13.48 2.28
CA LYS A 94 17.87 -14.70 1.74
C LYS A 94 17.24 -15.18 0.44
N LYS A 95 15.91 -15.05 0.31
CA LYS A 95 15.22 -15.41 -0.93
C LYS A 95 15.68 -14.54 -2.10
N ILE A 96 15.88 -13.24 -1.89
CA ILE A 96 16.37 -12.33 -2.93
C ILE A 96 17.82 -12.62 -3.30
N GLU A 97 18.68 -12.97 -2.33
CA GLU A 97 20.09 -13.33 -2.61
C GLU A 97 20.24 -14.54 -3.54
N LEU A 98 19.24 -15.42 -3.59
CA LEU A 98 19.23 -16.60 -4.46
C LEU A 98 18.63 -16.35 -5.84
N LEU A 99 18.09 -15.15 -6.10
CA LEU A 99 17.51 -14.80 -7.39
C LEU A 99 18.58 -14.39 -8.39
N THR A 100 18.32 -14.65 -9.67
CA THR A 100 19.10 -14.05 -10.75
C THR A 100 18.82 -12.55 -10.83
N ASN A 101 19.76 -11.79 -11.41
CA ASN A 101 19.64 -10.35 -11.63
C ASN A 101 18.29 -9.97 -12.30
N ASP A 102 17.90 -10.66 -13.37
CA ASP A 102 16.62 -10.44 -14.05
C ASP A 102 15.41 -10.63 -13.12
N LYS A 103 15.46 -11.66 -12.29
CA LYS A 103 14.38 -11.97 -11.34
C LYS A 103 14.31 -10.95 -10.20
N ILE A 104 15.44 -10.36 -9.82
CA ILE A 104 15.48 -9.24 -8.86
C ILE A 104 14.83 -8.00 -9.49
N VAL A 105 15.15 -7.68 -10.75
CA VAL A 105 14.56 -6.53 -11.46
C VAL A 105 13.05 -6.72 -11.63
N GLU A 106 12.60 -7.88 -12.11
CA GLU A 106 11.18 -8.24 -12.25
C GLU A 106 10.43 -8.10 -10.92
N PHE A 107 11.04 -8.60 -9.84
CA PHE A 107 10.50 -8.46 -8.49
C PHE A 107 10.32 -6.98 -8.10
N ILE A 108 11.34 -6.14 -8.30
CA ILE A 108 11.26 -4.71 -7.96
C ILE A 108 10.19 -4.01 -8.79
N VAL A 109 10.10 -4.29 -10.09
CA VAL A 109 9.05 -3.72 -10.98
C VAL A 109 7.66 -4.08 -10.47
N THR A 110 7.45 -5.35 -10.13
CA THR A 110 6.17 -5.83 -9.58
C THR A 110 5.83 -5.09 -8.28
N GLN A 111 6.79 -4.97 -7.37
CA GLN A 111 6.58 -4.25 -6.12
C GLN A 111 6.30 -2.76 -6.35
N LEU A 112 6.99 -2.10 -7.28
CA LEU A 112 6.71 -0.69 -7.62
C LEU A 112 5.27 -0.51 -8.11
N ALA A 113 4.80 -1.35 -9.04
CA ALA A 113 3.45 -1.29 -9.58
C ALA A 113 2.39 -1.54 -8.49
N GLU A 114 2.57 -2.58 -7.68
CA GLU A 114 1.65 -2.90 -6.58
C GLU A 114 1.55 -1.78 -5.52
N ASN A 115 2.69 -1.17 -5.16
CA ASN A 115 2.69 -0.06 -4.21
C ASN A 115 2.05 1.20 -4.82
N GLN A 116 2.17 1.41 -6.12
CA GLN A 116 1.50 2.53 -6.79
C GLN A 116 -0.03 2.37 -6.70
N THR A 117 -0.57 1.20 -7.05
CA THR A 117 -2.01 0.92 -6.91
C THR A 117 -2.48 1.09 -5.46
N MET A 118 -1.70 0.63 -4.49
CA MET A 118 -2.00 0.84 -3.08
C MET A 118 -2.07 2.33 -2.71
N LEU A 119 -1.14 3.15 -3.19
CA LEU A 119 -1.14 4.60 -2.94
C LEU A 119 -2.37 5.29 -3.51
N ASP A 120 -2.82 4.86 -4.69
CA ASP A 120 -4.01 5.43 -5.33
C ASP A 120 -5.27 5.15 -4.49
N VAL A 121 -5.39 3.94 -3.93
CA VAL A 121 -6.48 3.60 -2.99
C VAL A 121 -6.36 4.39 -1.69
N LEU A 122 -5.16 4.59 -1.15
CA LEU A 122 -4.94 5.37 0.08
C LEU A 122 -5.35 6.83 -0.09
N LEU A 123 -5.04 7.45 -1.23
CA LEU A 123 -5.49 8.81 -1.55
C LEU A 123 -7.02 8.87 -1.64
N ALA A 124 -7.64 7.92 -2.34
CA ALA A 124 -9.09 7.87 -2.48
C ALA A 124 -9.79 7.63 -1.13
N LEU A 125 -9.21 6.84 -0.23
CA LEU A 125 -9.71 6.65 1.13
C LEU A 125 -9.64 7.94 1.95
N GLU A 126 -8.57 8.72 1.82
CA GLU A 126 -8.47 9.99 2.52
C GLU A 126 -9.57 10.97 2.10
N ASP A 127 -9.81 11.08 0.79
CA ASP A 127 -10.87 11.93 0.25
C ASP A 127 -12.26 11.39 0.64
N TYR A 128 -12.44 10.07 0.64
CA TYR A 128 -13.67 9.41 1.08
C TYR A 128 -14.02 9.76 2.53
N TYR A 129 -13.06 9.65 3.47
CA TYR A 129 -13.34 10.00 4.87
C TYR A 129 -13.69 11.47 5.04
N LYS A 130 -13.01 12.37 4.33
CA LYS A 130 -13.32 13.81 4.38
C LYS A 130 -14.71 14.14 3.84
N ALA A 131 -15.18 13.41 2.84
CA ALA A 131 -16.49 13.62 2.23
C ALA A 131 -17.64 12.99 3.03
N ASN A 132 -17.39 11.90 3.77
CA ASN A 132 -18.44 11.13 4.44
C ASN A 132 -18.52 11.37 5.96
N ILE A 133 -17.52 12.03 6.55
CA ILE A 133 -17.55 12.43 7.97
C ILE A 133 -18.13 13.85 8.08
N SER A 134 -19.00 14.08 9.06
CA SER A 134 -19.66 15.39 9.20
C SER A 134 -18.65 16.50 9.49
N THR A 135 -19.00 17.71 9.07
CA THR A 135 -18.16 18.91 9.26
C THR A 135 -17.78 19.17 10.71
N ILE A 136 -18.63 18.78 11.67
CA ILE A 136 -18.39 18.92 13.11
C ILE A 136 -17.25 17.99 13.56
N GLN A 137 -17.13 16.80 12.96
CA GLN A 137 -16.14 15.79 13.33
C GLN A 137 -14.92 15.76 12.40
N GLN A 138 -14.90 16.56 11.32
CA GLN A 138 -13.80 16.59 10.36
C GLN A 138 -12.42 16.87 11.00
N ASN A 139 -12.36 17.66 12.08
CA ASN A 139 -11.12 17.93 12.81
C ASN A 139 -10.55 16.69 13.55
N LYS A 140 -11.36 15.64 13.74
CA LYS A 140 -10.94 14.37 14.34
C LYS A 140 -10.33 13.40 13.32
N ILE A 141 -10.50 13.65 12.03
CA ILE A 141 -9.94 12.82 10.97
C ILE A 141 -8.42 12.84 11.05
N LYS A 142 -7.83 11.65 11.16
CA LYS A 142 -6.38 11.45 11.10
C LYS A 142 -5.94 11.43 9.64
N GLY A 143 -5.43 12.56 9.16
CA GLY A 143 -4.90 12.68 7.80
C GLY A 143 -3.66 11.81 7.56
N ILE A 144 -3.53 11.26 6.36
CA ILE A 144 -2.43 10.36 5.95
C ILE A 144 -1.54 10.92 4.83
N LYS A 145 -1.76 12.18 4.38
CA LYS A 145 -0.97 12.80 3.29
C LYS A 145 0.53 12.79 3.52
N MET A 146 0.97 13.02 4.75
CA MET A 146 2.40 13.07 5.08
C MET A 146 3.05 11.70 4.87
N GLU A 147 2.40 10.64 5.33
CA GLU A 147 2.85 9.26 5.14
C GLU A 147 2.78 8.86 3.67
N ILE A 148 1.72 9.22 2.95
CA ILE A 148 1.59 8.99 1.50
C ILE A 148 2.73 9.67 0.75
N ALA A 149 3.07 10.92 1.08
CA ALA A 149 4.19 11.63 0.46
C ALA A 149 5.54 10.94 0.72
N ALA A 150 5.77 10.46 1.95
CA ALA A 150 6.96 9.71 2.29
C ALA A 150 7.04 8.35 1.55
N LEU A 151 5.91 7.65 1.38
CA LEU A 151 5.83 6.43 0.57
C LEU A 151 6.13 6.71 -0.91
N LYS A 152 5.52 7.74 -1.50
CA LYS A 152 5.81 8.17 -2.89
C LYS A 152 7.29 8.44 -3.10
N ASN A 153 7.93 9.18 -2.19
CA ASN A 153 9.36 9.45 -2.24
C ASN A 153 10.21 8.18 -2.15
N THR A 154 9.77 7.20 -1.36
CA THR A 154 10.44 5.90 -1.28
C THR A 154 10.33 5.15 -2.60
N LEU A 155 9.17 5.15 -3.27
CA LEU A 155 9.01 4.50 -4.58
C LEU A 155 9.87 5.16 -5.65
N ILE A 156 9.95 6.50 -5.68
CA ILE A 156 10.81 7.24 -6.61
C ILE A 156 12.27 6.80 -6.43
N LYS A 157 12.76 6.78 -5.20
CA LYS A 157 14.14 6.35 -4.88
C LYS A 157 14.38 4.88 -5.21
N THR A 158 13.40 4.01 -4.96
CA THR A 158 13.49 2.59 -5.34
C THR A 158 13.58 2.43 -6.86
N ASN A 159 12.80 3.19 -7.63
CA ASN A 159 12.86 3.14 -9.09
C ASN A 159 14.19 3.67 -9.63
N GLN A 160 14.76 4.72 -9.02
CA GLN A 160 16.10 5.21 -9.34
C GLN A 160 17.16 4.13 -9.10
N ARG A 161 17.18 3.52 -7.92
CA ARG A 161 18.11 2.41 -7.59
C ARG A 161 17.95 1.21 -8.50
N LYS A 162 16.73 0.90 -8.94
CA LYS A 162 16.47 -0.14 -9.94
C LYS A 162 17.16 0.19 -11.27
N ALA A 163 17.08 1.43 -11.73
CA ALA A 163 17.74 1.86 -12.97
C ALA A 163 19.26 1.76 -12.84
N GLU A 164 19.83 2.26 -11.74
CA GLU A 164 21.27 2.12 -11.42
C GLU A 164 21.71 0.65 -11.43
N TYR A 165 20.93 -0.23 -10.79
CA TYR A 165 21.23 -1.66 -10.75
C TYR A 165 21.21 -2.31 -12.13
N VAL A 166 20.26 -1.96 -13.00
CA VAL A 166 20.21 -2.45 -14.38
C VAL A 166 21.46 -2.02 -15.16
N THR A 167 21.87 -0.76 -15.05
CA THR A 167 23.10 -0.27 -15.69
C THR A 167 24.33 -1.04 -15.23
N LEU A 168 24.45 -1.31 -13.92
CA LEU A 168 25.56 -2.11 -13.39
C LEU A 168 25.60 -3.55 -13.95
N ILE A 169 24.43 -4.17 -14.14
CA ILE A 169 24.35 -5.51 -14.74
C ILE A 169 24.81 -5.48 -16.19
N GLU A 170 24.33 -4.50 -16.97
CA GLU A 170 24.71 -4.31 -18.38
C GLU A 170 26.21 -4.07 -18.54
N GLU A 171 26.81 -3.24 -17.68
CA GLU A 171 28.25 -3.00 -17.64
C GLU A 171 29.03 -4.28 -17.33
N GLN A 172 28.59 -5.09 -16.36
CA GLN A 172 29.21 -6.37 -16.04
C GLN A 172 29.16 -7.35 -17.23
N GLU A 173 28.04 -7.41 -17.94
CA GLU A 173 27.91 -8.23 -19.13
C GLU A 173 28.81 -7.75 -20.27
N GLN A 174 28.93 -6.44 -20.46
CA GLN A 174 29.82 -5.86 -21.46
C GLN A 174 31.29 -6.15 -21.13
N MET A 175 31.71 -6.00 -19.87
CA MET A 175 33.07 -6.33 -19.43
C MET A 175 33.40 -7.81 -19.65
N LYS A 176 32.45 -8.72 -19.36
CA LYS A 176 32.58 -10.15 -19.66
C LYS A 176 32.76 -10.41 -21.16
N LYS A 177 32.00 -9.73 -22.03
CA LYS A 177 32.15 -9.83 -23.49
C LYS A 177 33.52 -9.34 -23.98
N LEU A 178 34.13 -8.38 -23.29
CA LEU A 178 35.46 -7.86 -23.58
C LEU A 178 36.61 -8.74 -23.00
N GLY A 179 36.29 -9.87 -22.36
CA GLY A 179 37.28 -10.79 -21.79
C GLY A 179 37.85 -10.32 -20.44
N ILE A 180 37.25 -9.31 -19.80
CA ILE A 180 37.66 -8.82 -18.49
C ILE A 180 36.91 -9.64 -17.42
N THR A 181 37.57 -10.64 -16.86
CA THR A 181 36.98 -11.55 -15.86
C THR A 181 37.23 -11.15 -14.40
N ASN A 182 38.08 -10.14 -14.15
CA ASN A 182 38.49 -9.71 -12.80
C ASN A 182 37.96 -8.31 -12.40
N ALA A 183 36.89 -7.83 -13.02
CA ALA A 183 36.25 -6.60 -12.58
C ALA A 183 35.16 -6.93 -11.55
N PHE A 184 35.52 -6.75 -10.27
CA PHE A 184 34.74 -6.87 -9.02
C PHE A 184 34.50 -8.28 -8.46
#